data_AF-A0A1H8HHP9-F1
#
_entry.id   AF-A0A1H8HHP9-F1
#
_cell.length_a   1.000
_cell.length_b   1.000
_cell.length_c   1.000
_cell.angle_alpha   90.00
_cell.angle_beta   90.00
_cell.angle_gamma   90.00
#
_symmetry.space_group_name_H-M   'P 1'
#
loop_
_entity.id
_entity.type
_entity.pdbx_description
1 polymer ?
#
loop_
_entity_poly.entity_id
_entity_poly.type
_entity_poly.pdbx_seq_one_letter_code
_entity_poly.pdbx_strand_id
1 'polypeptide(L)'
;MTTKQPHFQAELALDEYRVVLQAAPDLVMPASLRVGTLAESGPDADRRGSAAVAALTGRQLLGRTAVGPGDVAGDPHPLLLVALGLPLMAVQAMRVQSWTPTESSQTVVSVAGRLMSAVTVTVPRCTDSPQISARASEHGRVAISLGSLSLLVGHLDGLLAAAPPEPAGMRALTVQLGLVESRTLIAAIRTGDDLVTEQLATQFGATAAVPLLRSLAVSGGG
;
A
#
# COMPACT_ATOMS: atom_id res chain seq x y z
N MET A 1 2.83 -28.05 15.62
CA MET A 1 3.14 -26.95 14.68
C MET A 1 3.23 -25.68 15.50
N THR A 2 4.43 -25.13 15.69
CA THR A 2 4.61 -23.86 16.41
C THR A 2 4.20 -22.71 15.48
N THR A 3 3.24 -21.90 15.92
CA THR A 3 2.87 -20.64 15.29
C THR A 3 4.09 -19.74 15.28
N LYS A 4 4.73 -19.62 14.12
CA LYS A 4 5.87 -18.71 13.93
C LYS A 4 5.29 -17.30 13.93
N GLN A 5 5.60 -16.51 14.96
CA GLN A 5 5.19 -15.12 15.04
C GLN A 5 6.18 -14.23 14.27
N PRO A 6 5.74 -13.06 13.76
CA PRO A 6 6.66 -12.07 13.21
C PRO A 6 7.66 -11.62 14.30
N HIS A 7 8.90 -11.35 13.89
CA HIS A 7 9.91 -10.80 14.79
C HIS A 7 9.60 -9.34 15.16
N PHE A 8 8.86 -8.64 14.30
CA PHE A 8 8.38 -7.29 14.56
C PHE A 8 7.08 -7.05 13.78
N GLN A 9 6.14 -6.36 14.42
CA GLN A 9 4.88 -5.95 13.81
C GLN A 9 4.49 -4.58 14.36
N ALA A 10 4.06 -3.68 13.48
CA ALA A 10 3.55 -2.37 13.84
C ALA A 10 2.40 -1.98 12.91
N GLU A 11 1.43 -1.25 13.45
CA GLU A 11 0.40 -0.57 12.68
C GLU A 11 0.53 0.93 12.93
N LEU A 12 0.69 1.70 11.86
CA LEU A 12 0.88 3.14 11.91
C LEU A 12 -0.32 3.83 11.25
N ALA A 13 -0.76 4.94 11.81
CA ALA A 13 -1.55 5.89 11.04
C ALA A 13 -0.68 6.47 9.90
N LEU A 14 -1.33 6.95 8.85
CA LEU A 14 -0.62 7.49 7.68
C LEU A 14 0.34 8.64 8.06
N ASP A 15 -0.07 9.52 8.97
CA ASP A 15 0.77 10.62 9.46
C ASP A 15 1.96 10.15 10.29
N GLU A 16 1.80 9.10 11.08
CA GLU A 16 2.91 8.47 11.80
C GLU A 16 3.91 7.85 10.83
N TYR A 17 3.43 7.20 9.78
CA TYR A 17 4.30 6.68 8.74
C TYR A 17 5.09 7.79 8.02
N ARG A 18 4.46 8.94 7.75
CA ARG A 18 5.15 10.12 7.20
C ARG A 18 6.25 10.63 8.13
N VAL A 19 5.99 10.72 9.44
CA VAL A 19 7.00 11.12 10.44
C VAL A 19 8.18 10.14 10.43
N VAL A 20 7.93 8.83 10.37
CA VAL A 20 8.99 7.82 10.30
C VAL A 20 9.86 8.00 9.05
N LEU A 21 9.26 8.28 7.89
CA LEU A 21 10.00 8.53 6.66
C LEU A 21 10.80 9.85 6.70
N GLN A 22 10.29 10.89 7.38
CA GLN A 22 11.02 12.14 7.59
C GLN A 22 12.22 11.96 8.54
N ALA A 23 12.08 11.11 9.56
CA ALA A 23 13.15 10.79 10.50
C ALA A 23 14.25 9.90 9.89
N ALA A 24 13.98 9.25 8.75
CA ALA A 24 14.92 8.39 8.05
C ALA A 24 14.97 8.74 6.55
N PRO A 25 15.56 9.90 6.18
CA PRO A 25 15.57 10.40 4.80
C PRO A 25 16.30 9.49 3.82
N ASP A 26 17.22 8.64 4.31
CA ASP A 26 17.94 7.67 3.50
C ASP A 26 17.09 6.45 3.10
N LEU A 27 15.89 6.27 3.69
CA LEU A 27 14.96 5.23 3.29
C LEU A 27 14.29 5.58 1.96
N VAL A 28 14.74 4.91 0.89
CA VAL A 28 14.09 4.97 -0.41
C VAL A 28 12.91 4.00 -0.47
N MET A 29 11.68 4.52 -0.45
CA MET A 29 10.48 3.68 -0.56
C MET A 29 10.12 3.36 -2.03
N PRO A 30 9.72 2.11 -2.34
CA PRO A 30 9.09 1.76 -3.62
C PRO A 30 7.90 2.68 -3.91
N ALA A 31 7.66 2.99 -5.19
CA ALA A 31 6.60 3.93 -5.58
C ALA A 31 5.20 3.57 -5.04
N SER A 32 4.92 2.28 -4.87
CA SER A 32 3.67 1.74 -4.30
C SER A 32 3.53 1.93 -2.79
N LEU A 33 4.59 2.30 -2.07
CA LEU A 33 4.56 2.59 -0.64
C LEU A 33 4.75 4.08 -0.35
N ARG A 34 4.92 4.91 -1.39
CA ARG A 34 5.15 6.34 -1.20
C ARG A 34 3.88 7.01 -0.71
N VAL A 35 3.99 7.62 0.46
CA VAL A 35 3.05 8.59 1.00
C VAL A 35 3.62 10.00 0.79
N GLY A 36 2.75 11.01 0.63
CA GLY A 36 3.17 12.40 0.46
C GLY A 36 3.70 12.96 1.77
N THR A 37 4.22 14.19 1.75
CA THR A 37 4.70 14.83 2.98
C THR A 37 3.54 15.29 3.88
N LEU A 38 3.80 15.50 5.17
CA LEU A 38 2.79 16.07 6.09
C LEU A 38 2.33 17.46 5.65
N ALA A 39 3.25 18.30 5.16
CA ALA A 39 2.95 19.63 4.66
C ALA A 39 2.01 19.60 3.42
N GLU A 40 2.16 18.60 2.56
CA GLU A 40 1.26 18.35 1.43
C GLU A 40 -0.16 17.92 1.85
N SER A 41 -0.34 17.54 3.11
CA SER A 41 -1.57 16.95 3.61
C SER A 41 -2.57 17.97 4.17
N GLY A 42 -2.28 19.28 4.17
CA GLY A 42 -3.23 20.34 4.54
C GLY A 42 -2.81 21.27 5.70
N PRO A 43 -3.66 22.24 6.08
CA PRO A 43 -3.32 23.34 7.00
C PRO A 43 -3.02 22.92 8.44
N ASP A 44 -3.45 21.71 8.84
CA ASP A 44 -3.27 21.13 10.17
C ASP A 44 -1.98 20.29 10.32
N ALA A 45 -1.05 20.37 9.37
CA ALA A 45 0.13 19.52 9.28
C ALA A 45 0.98 19.51 10.56
N ASP A 46 1.26 20.67 11.15
CA ASP A 46 2.12 20.78 12.34
C ASP A 46 1.49 20.13 13.58
N ARG A 47 0.17 20.30 13.74
CA ARG A 47 -0.60 19.70 14.83
C ARG A 47 -0.64 18.17 14.71
N ARG A 48 -0.90 17.67 13.49
CA ARG A 48 -0.92 16.23 13.21
C ARG A 48 0.47 15.60 13.32
N GLY A 49 1.51 16.28 12.83
CA GLY A 49 2.89 15.87 13.00
C GLY A 49 3.29 15.74 14.47
N SER A 50 2.95 16.75 15.29
CA SER A 50 3.20 16.72 16.74
C SER A 50 2.47 15.55 17.43
N ALA A 51 1.21 15.31 17.08
CA ALA A 51 0.45 14.19 17.61
C ALA A 51 1.04 12.83 17.19
N ALA A 52 1.48 12.71 15.93
CA ALA A 52 2.10 11.51 15.39
C ALA A 52 3.45 11.21 16.06
N VAL A 53 4.31 12.21 16.26
CA VAL A 53 5.57 12.07 17.00
C VAL A 53 5.32 11.60 18.44
N ALA A 54 4.35 12.20 19.13
CA ALA A 54 3.99 11.80 20.48
C ALA A 54 3.49 10.35 20.55
N ALA A 55 2.64 9.93 19.61
CA ALA A 55 2.12 8.57 19.53
C ALA A 55 3.19 7.52 19.19
N LEU A 56 4.11 7.83 18.28
CA LEU A 56 5.25 6.97 17.95
C LEU A 56 6.22 6.82 19.13
N THR A 57 6.53 7.93 19.82
CA THR A 57 7.39 7.93 21.01
C THR A 57 6.76 7.14 22.14
N GLY A 58 5.45 7.30 22.37
CA GLY A 58 4.69 6.54 23.37
C GLY A 58 4.72 5.03 23.14
N ARG A 59 4.83 4.59 21.87
CA ARG A 59 4.96 3.18 21.47
C ARG A 59 6.42 2.72 21.30
N GLN A 60 7.40 3.57 21.63
CA GLN A 60 8.82 3.29 21.46
C GLN A 60 9.22 2.94 20.02
N LEU A 61 8.45 3.44 19.04
CA LEU A 61 8.75 3.29 17.61
C LEU A 61 9.65 4.40 17.08
N LEU A 62 9.84 5.44 17.89
CA LEU A 62 10.73 6.56 17.68
C LEU A 62 11.54 6.75 18.97
N GLY A 63 12.84 6.98 18.84
CA GLY A 63 13.73 7.31 19.95
C GLY A 63 13.28 8.61 20.62
N ARG A 64 13.62 8.75 21.90
CA ARG A 64 13.48 10.03 22.59
C ARG A 64 14.63 10.94 22.18
N THR A 65 14.40 11.97 21.37
CA THR A 65 15.35 13.07 21.19
C THR A 65 14.90 14.32 21.95
N ALA A 66 15.91 15.05 22.43
CA ALA A 66 15.77 16.17 23.34
C ALA A 66 14.90 17.30 22.77
N VAL A 67 14.17 17.95 23.67
CA VAL A 67 13.24 19.04 23.40
C VAL A 67 14.03 20.29 22.98
N GLY A 68 14.11 20.54 21.67
CA GLY A 68 14.58 21.78 21.06
C GLY A 68 13.59 22.26 19.99
N PRO A 69 13.32 23.57 19.86
CA PRO A 69 12.42 24.06 18.83
C PRO A 69 13.09 23.89 17.46
N GLY A 70 12.59 22.93 16.67
CA GLY A 70 13.06 22.64 15.32
C GLY A 70 13.84 21.32 15.16
N ASP A 71 14.00 20.51 16.21
CA ASP A 71 14.74 19.26 16.12
C ASP A 71 13.94 18.10 15.53
N VAL A 72 14.63 17.39 14.63
CA VAL A 72 14.17 16.23 13.88
C VAL A 72 13.69 15.14 14.83
N ALA A 73 12.55 14.53 14.51
CA ALA A 73 12.00 13.37 15.19
C ALA A 73 13.13 12.35 15.48
N GLY A 74 13.14 11.78 16.70
CA GLY A 74 14.20 10.85 17.11
C GLY A 74 14.34 9.63 16.20
N ASP A 75 15.44 8.89 16.35
CA ASP A 75 15.74 7.77 15.45
C ASP A 75 14.62 6.71 15.48
N PRO A 76 14.08 6.28 14.33
CA PRO A 76 13.07 5.23 14.31
C PRO A 76 13.60 3.91 14.86
N HIS A 77 12.71 3.09 15.40
CA HIS A 77 13.07 1.80 15.97
C HIS A 77 13.86 0.93 14.96
N PRO A 78 14.98 0.28 15.34
CA PRO A 78 15.84 -0.41 14.39
C PRO A 78 15.13 -1.50 13.57
N LEU A 79 14.23 -2.28 14.19
CA LEU A 79 13.45 -3.29 13.46
C LEU A 79 12.41 -2.68 12.50
N LEU A 80 11.93 -1.47 12.78
CA LEU A 80 11.06 -0.72 11.87
C LEU A 80 11.86 -0.25 10.65
N LEU A 81 13.08 0.28 10.87
CA LEU A 81 14.00 0.64 9.78
C LEU A 81 14.38 -0.56 8.92
N VAL A 82 14.69 -1.71 9.54
CA VAL A 82 14.99 -2.94 8.79
C VAL A 82 13.77 -3.40 7.98
N ALA A 83 12.56 -3.37 8.55
CA ALA A 83 11.35 -3.73 7.82
C ALA A 83 11.12 -2.82 6.60
N LEU A 84 11.23 -1.51 6.80
CA LEU A 84 11.00 -0.52 5.74
C LEU A 84 12.14 -0.45 4.71
N GLY A 85 13.37 -0.77 5.10
CA GLY A 85 14.54 -0.81 4.23
C GLY A 85 14.70 -2.12 3.46
N LEU A 86 14.09 -3.23 3.92
CA LEU A 86 14.17 -4.53 3.26
C LEU A 86 13.81 -4.50 1.76
N PRO A 87 12.79 -3.74 1.29
CA PRO A 87 12.46 -3.64 -0.14
C PRO A 87 13.63 -3.20 -1.04
N LEU A 88 14.61 -2.46 -0.51
CA LEU A 88 15.78 -2.02 -1.27
C LEU A 88 16.84 -3.11 -1.42
N MET A 89 16.87 -4.06 -0.49
CA MET A 89 17.83 -5.17 -0.46
C MET A 89 17.18 -6.50 -0.87
N ALA A 90 15.92 -6.46 -1.28
CA ALA A 90 15.13 -7.64 -1.58
C ALA A 90 15.63 -8.32 -2.86
N VAL A 91 15.89 -9.63 -2.78
CA VAL A 91 16.18 -10.46 -3.95
C VAL A 91 14.88 -10.79 -4.68
N GLN A 92 13.78 -10.91 -3.92
CA GLN A 92 12.46 -11.17 -4.46
C GLN A 92 11.48 -10.18 -3.82
N ALA A 93 10.58 -9.65 -4.64
CA ALA A 93 9.49 -8.80 -4.16
C ALA A 93 8.19 -9.18 -4.87
N MET A 94 7.11 -9.20 -4.10
CA MET A 94 5.75 -9.35 -4.59
C MET A 94 4.98 -8.09 -4.26
N ARG A 95 4.23 -7.58 -5.23
CA ARG A 95 3.31 -6.45 -5.02
C ARG A 95 1.90 -6.97 -5.15
N VAL A 96 1.09 -6.70 -4.14
CA VAL A 96 -0.33 -7.05 -4.12
C VAL A 96 -1.10 -5.75 -4.02
N GLN A 97 -2.05 -5.56 -4.92
CA GLN A 97 -3.00 -4.46 -4.84
C GLN A 97 -4.39 -5.06 -4.67
N SER A 98 -5.13 -4.55 -3.70
CA SER A 98 -6.51 -4.95 -3.47
C SER A 98 -7.37 -3.71 -3.22
N TRP A 99 -8.67 -3.87 -3.43
CA TRP A 99 -9.63 -2.84 -3.12
C TRP A 99 -10.96 -3.46 -2.74
N THR A 100 -11.66 -2.78 -1.84
CA THR A 100 -13.07 -2.98 -1.55
C THR A 100 -13.83 -1.74 -2.04
N PRO A 101 -15.16 -1.68 -1.89
CA PRO A 101 -15.89 -0.45 -2.14
C PRO A 101 -15.45 0.71 -1.22
N THR A 102 -14.96 0.42 -0.01
CA THR A 102 -14.63 1.42 1.01
C THR A 102 -13.14 1.71 1.15
N GLU A 103 -12.26 0.84 0.66
CA GLU A 103 -10.81 0.96 0.88
C GLU A 103 -9.98 0.47 -0.32
N SER A 104 -8.76 0.97 -0.44
CA SER A 104 -7.74 0.43 -1.33
C SER A 104 -6.49 0.12 -0.53
N SER A 105 -5.89 -1.03 -0.79
CA SER A 105 -4.67 -1.49 -0.14
C SER A 105 -3.58 -1.77 -1.17
N GLN A 106 -2.36 -1.38 -0.85
CA GLN A 106 -1.15 -1.72 -1.60
C GLN A 106 -0.16 -2.37 -0.65
N THR A 107 0.15 -3.64 -0.90
CA THR A 107 1.12 -4.42 -0.13
C THR A 107 2.36 -4.68 -0.96
N VAL A 108 3.52 -4.46 -0.36
CA VAL A 108 4.79 -4.95 -0.88
C VAL A 108 5.34 -5.97 0.10
N VAL A 109 5.47 -7.21 -0.37
CA VAL A 109 6.20 -8.26 0.32
C VAL A 109 7.60 -8.32 -0.27
N SER A 110 8.60 -8.22 0.59
CA SER A 110 10.01 -8.21 0.22
C SER A 110 10.72 -9.36 0.92
N VAL A 111 11.61 -10.06 0.20
CA VAL A 111 12.36 -11.20 0.71
C VAL A 111 13.85 -11.01 0.42
N ALA A 112 14.66 -11.10 1.46
CA ALA A 112 16.12 -11.05 1.40
C ALA A 112 16.70 -12.21 2.22
N GLY A 113 17.22 -13.23 1.55
CA GLY A 113 17.67 -14.46 2.19
C GLY A 113 16.54 -15.17 2.93
N ARG A 114 16.63 -15.27 4.26
CA ARG A 114 15.59 -15.87 5.13
C ARG A 114 14.65 -14.85 5.76
N LEU A 115 14.88 -13.56 5.53
CA LEU A 115 14.04 -12.49 6.06
C LEU A 115 12.95 -12.12 5.06
N MET A 116 11.77 -11.82 5.59
CA MET A 116 10.63 -11.30 4.86
C MET A 116 10.12 -10.06 5.59
N SER A 117 9.79 -9.04 4.83
CA SER A 117 9.00 -7.91 5.30
C SER A 117 7.76 -7.75 4.44
N ALA A 118 6.65 -7.39 5.07
CA ALA A 118 5.46 -6.94 4.38
C ALA A 118 5.07 -5.56 4.86
N VAL A 119 4.87 -4.65 3.93
CA VAL A 119 4.35 -3.30 4.20
C VAL A 119 3.07 -3.13 3.40
N THR A 120 1.97 -2.91 4.09
CA THR A 120 0.65 -2.69 3.50
C THR A 120 0.18 -1.29 3.83
N VAL A 121 -0.05 -0.47 2.81
CA VAL A 121 -0.70 0.84 2.94
C VAL A 121 -2.16 0.69 2.57
N THR A 122 -3.08 1.00 3.49
CA THR A 122 -4.52 1.01 3.25
C THR A 122 -5.06 2.43 3.41
N VAL A 123 -5.84 2.88 2.42
CA VAL A 123 -6.49 4.20 2.43
C VAL A 123 -7.98 4.06 2.13
N PRO A 124 -8.84 4.92 2.70
CA PRO A 124 -10.25 4.94 2.37
C PRO A 124 -10.46 5.35 0.91
N ARG A 125 -11.42 4.71 0.25
CA ARG A 125 -11.94 5.12 -1.04
C ARG A 125 -13.17 5.97 -0.77
N CYS A 126 -13.07 7.27 -1.01
CA CYS A 126 -14.25 8.12 -0.97
C CYS A 126 -15.00 8.00 -2.32
N THR A 127 -16.33 7.86 -2.27
CA THR A 127 -17.19 7.84 -3.48
C THR A 127 -17.23 9.20 -4.16
N ASP A 128 -17.00 10.27 -3.40
CA ASP A 128 -17.25 11.66 -3.82
C ASP A 128 -15.95 12.39 -4.19
N SER A 129 -14.80 11.82 -3.82
CA SER A 129 -13.48 12.26 -4.24
C SER A 129 -12.61 11.02 -4.45
N PRO A 130 -12.20 10.70 -5.68
CA PRO A 130 -11.38 9.54 -5.95
C PRO A 130 -9.96 9.80 -5.42
N GLN A 131 -9.77 9.69 -4.10
CA GLN A 131 -8.45 9.59 -3.49
C GLN A 131 -7.88 8.22 -3.87
N ILE A 132 -7.31 8.16 -5.08
CA ILE A 132 -6.73 6.95 -5.68
C ILE A 132 -5.29 6.74 -5.17
N SER A 133 -4.71 7.73 -4.48
CA SER A 133 -3.31 7.72 -4.09
C SER A 133 -3.11 7.94 -2.59
N ALA A 134 -2.37 7.04 -1.95
CA ALA A 134 -1.88 7.21 -0.59
C ALA A 134 -1.00 8.46 -0.41
N ARG A 135 -0.53 9.08 -1.49
CA ARG A 135 0.22 10.34 -1.40
C ARG A 135 -0.60 11.49 -0.85
N ALA A 136 -1.81 11.64 -1.36
CA ALA A 136 -2.69 12.78 -1.06
C ALA A 136 -3.73 12.48 0.04
N SER A 137 -3.78 11.25 0.55
CA SER A 137 -4.75 10.88 1.57
C SER A 137 -4.40 11.49 2.93
N GLU A 138 -5.38 12.05 3.64
CA GLU A 138 -5.19 12.51 5.03
C GLU A 138 -5.37 11.37 6.03
N HIS A 139 -6.07 10.31 5.62
CA HIS A 139 -6.43 9.18 6.46
C HIS A 139 -5.93 7.88 5.85
N GLY A 140 -5.56 6.93 6.70
CA GLY A 140 -5.08 5.63 6.26
C GLY A 140 -4.27 4.95 7.36
N ARG A 141 -3.99 3.68 7.11
CA ARG A 141 -3.20 2.82 8.00
C ARG A 141 -2.08 2.15 7.23
N VAL A 142 -0.95 1.94 7.88
CA VAL A 142 0.22 1.27 7.35
C VAL A 142 0.57 0.12 8.28
N ALA A 143 0.29 -1.10 7.84
CA ALA A 143 0.66 -2.31 8.55
C ALA A 143 2.05 -2.76 8.09
N ILE A 144 2.96 -2.96 9.04
CA ILE A 144 4.35 -3.31 8.82
C ILE A 144 4.64 -4.59 9.58
N SER A 145 5.23 -5.56 8.89
CA SER A 145 5.70 -6.81 9.49
C SER A 145 7.10 -7.15 9.01
N LEU A 146 7.88 -7.77 9.90
CA LEU A 146 9.19 -8.32 9.63
C LEU A 146 9.30 -9.68 10.32
N GLY A 147 9.79 -10.68 9.61
CA GLY A 147 9.98 -12.02 10.15
C GLY A 147 10.67 -12.97 9.19
N SER A 148 10.49 -14.26 9.44
CA SER A 148 11.05 -15.32 8.60
C SER A 148 10.24 -15.50 7.31
N LEU A 149 10.90 -15.88 6.21
CA LEU A 149 10.26 -16.28 4.96
C LEU A 149 9.17 -17.34 5.15
N SER A 150 9.25 -18.18 6.18
CA SER A 150 8.20 -19.16 6.48
C SER A 150 6.83 -18.55 6.82
N LEU A 151 6.76 -17.23 7.04
CA LEU A 151 5.50 -16.50 7.27
C LEU A 151 4.79 -16.13 5.96
N LEU A 152 5.46 -16.27 4.81
CA LEU A 152 4.95 -15.80 3.52
C LEU A 152 3.58 -16.38 3.19
N VAL A 153 3.41 -17.71 3.32
CA VAL A 153 2.15 -18.38 2.99
C VAL A 153 1.00 -17.83 3.84
N GLY A 154 1.18 -17.78 5.17
CA GLY A 154 0.16 -17.24 6.06
C GLY A 154 -0.14 -15.75 5.82
N HIS A 155 0.86 -14.98 5.38
CA HIS A 155 0.65 -13.58 5.01
C HIS A 155 -0.19 -13.45 3.73
N LEU A 156 0.12 -14.25 2.70
CA LEU A 156 -0.65 -14.26 1.45
C LEU A 156 -2.08 -14.77 1.66
N ASP A 157 -2.25 -15.83 2.46
CA ASP A 157 -3.57 -16.34 2.83
C ASP A 157 -4.38 -15.26 3.58
N GLY A 158 -3.75 -14.51 4.49
CA GLY A 158 -4.39 -13.41 5.19
C GLY A 158 -4.85 -12.27 4.28
N LEU A 159 -4.10 -11.97 3.21
CA LEU A 159 -4.52 -10.98 2.20
C LEU A 159 -5.73 -11.47 1.38
N LEU A 160 -5.89 -12.79 1.24
CA LEU A 160 -6.97 -13.42 0.48
C LEU A 160 -8.21 -13.76 1.33
N ALA A 161 -8.05 -13.94 2.64
CA ALA A 161 -9.11 -14.38 3.56
C ALA A 161 -10.27 -13.38 3.73
N ALA A 162 -10.09 -12.12 3.33
CA ALA A 162 -11.15 -11.11 3.30
C ALA A 162 -12.09 -11.24 2.08
N ALA A 163 -11.82 -12.17 1.16
CA ALA A 163 -12.73 -12.47 0.06
C ALA A 163 -13.98 -13.18 0.63
N PRO A 164 -15.20 -12.68 0.40
CA PRO A 164 -16.41 -13.42 0.74
C PRO A 164 -16.38 -14.78 0.00
N PRO A 165 -16.94 -15.85 0.60
CA PRO A 165 -17.07 -17.12 -0.09
C PRO A 165 -17.77 -16.90 -1.43
N GLU A 166 -17.24 -17.49 -2.50
CA GLU A 166 -17.81 -17.35 -3.84
C GLU A 166 -19.32 -17.64 -3.80
N PRO A 167 -20.19 -16.72 -4.23
CA PRO A 167 -21.58 -17.07 -4.46
C PRO A 167 -21.62 -18.18 -5.51
N ALA A 168 -22.39 -19.23 -5.25
CA ALA A 168 -22.46 -20.41 -6.11
C ALA A 168 -22.73 -20.00 -7.57
N GLY A 169 -21.80 -20.35 -8.48
CA GLY A 169 -21.87 -20.02 -9.91
C GLY A 169 -21.03 -18.82 -10.36
N MET A 170 -20.40 -18.07 -9.45
CA MET A 170 -19.44 -17.02 -9.79
C MET A 170 -18.02 -17.59 -9.79
N ARG A 171 -17.32 -17.58 -10.92
CA ARG A 171 -15.91 -17.98 -11.02
C ARG A 171 -15.01 -16.85 -10.51
N ALA A 172 -14.11 -17.14 -9.56
CA ALA A 172 -13.02 -16.25 -9.16
C ALA A 172 -12.19 -15.93 -10.39
N LEU A 173 -12.28 -14.68 -10.81
CA LEU A 173 -11.56 -14.18 -11.95
C LEU A 173 -10.16 -13.77 -11.46
N THR A 174 -9.22 -14.70 -11.54
CA THR A 174 -7.80 -14.39 -11.35
C THR A 174 -7.27 -13.77 -12.64
N VAL A 175 -7.23 -12.45 -12.71
CA VAL A 175 -6.60 -11.76 -13.84
C VAL A 175 -5.14 -11.51 -13.50
N GLN A 176 -4.24 -12.30 -14.09
CA GLN A 176 -2.81 -11.97 -14.10
C GLN A 176 -2.58 -10.94 -15.20
N LEU A 177 -2.41 -9.67 -14.83
CA LEU A 177 -1.99 -8.64 -15.77
C LEU A 177 -0.47 -8.52 -15.70
N GLY A 178 0.24 -9.01 -16.72
CA GLY A 178 1.66 -8.75 -16.87
C GLY A 178 1.92 -7.26 -17.18
N LEU A 179 3.04 -6.72 -16.69
CA LEU A 179 3.46 -5.32 -16.91
C LEU A 179 3.57 -4.94 -18.40
N VAL A 180 3.79 -5.90 -19.28
CA VAL A 180 3.89 -5.70 -20.75
C VAL A 180 2.51 -5.65 -21.41
N GLU A 181 1.52 -6.34 -20.83
CA GLU A 181 0.15 -6.41 -21.36
C GLU A 181 -0.65 -5.15 -20.99
N SER A 182 -0.38 -4.50 -19.85
CA SER A 182 -1.17 -3.34 -19.40
C SER A 182 -1.01 -2.11 -20.30
N ARG A 183 0.19 -1.85 -20.84
CA ARG A 183 0.41 -0.68 -21.72
C ARG A 183 -0.27 -0.86 -23.08
N THR A 184 -0.20 -2.07 -23.62
CA THR A 184 -0.84 -2.42 -24.89
C THR A 184 -2.36 -2.44 -24.74
N LEU A 185 -2.87 -2.95 -23.62
CA LEU A 185 -4.31 -2.98 -23.32
C LEU A 185 -4.87 -1.57 -23.06
N ILE A 186 -4.16 -0.73 -22.30
CA ILE A 186 -4.52 0.69 -22.13
C ILE A 186 -4.44 1.44 -23.45
N ALA A 187 -3.44 1.19 -24.29
CA ALA A 187 -3.33 1.80 -25.62
C ALA A 187 -4.49 1.36 -26.53
N ALA A 188 -4.83 0.07 -26.56
CA ALA A 188 -5.94 -0.48 -27.35
C ALA A 188 -7.30 0.08 -26.92
N ILE A 189 -7.54 0.23 -25.60
CA ILE A 189 -8.73 0.91 -25.07
C ILE A 189 -8.77 2.39 -25.50
N ARG A 190 -7.63 3.08 -25.50
CA ARG A 190 -7.53 4.49 -25.93
C ARG A 190 -7.75 4.68 -27.42
N THR A 191 -7.34 3.72 -28.24
CA THR A 191 -7.54 3.77 -29.70
C THR A 191 -8.93 3.31 -30.13
N GLY A 192 -9.79 2.91 -29.19
CA GLY A 192 -11.13 2.41 -29.50
C GLY A 192 -11.11 1.09 -30.24
N ASP A 193 -10.19 0.18 -29.87
CA ASP A 193 -10.15 -1.17 -30.43
C ASP A 193 -11.36 -1.97 -29.91
N ASP A 194 -12.41 -2.02 -30.74
CA ASP A 194 -13.69 -2.64 -30.41
C ASP A 194 -13.55 -4.12 -30.02
N LEU A 195 -12.55 -4.82 -30.59
CA LEU A 195 -12.31 -6.25 -30.34
C LEU A 195 -11.78 -6.49 -28.92
N VAL A 196 -10.87 -5.62 -28.46
CA VAL A 196 -10.36 -5.65 -27.07
C VAL A 196 -11.46 -5.24 -26.09
N THR A 197 -12.28 -4.25 -26.47
CA THR A 197 -13.38 -3.74 -25.64
C THR A 197 -14.49 -4.77 -25.49
N GLU A 198 -14.82 -5.52 -26.55
CA GLU A 198 -15.76 -6.65 -26.54
C GLU A 198 -15.23 -7.83 -25.73
N GLN A 199 -13.94 -8.17 -25.85
CA GLN A 199 -13.32 -9.22 -25.03
C GLN A 199 -13.37 -8.88 -23.54
N LEU A 200 -13.09 -7.63 -23.18
CA LEU A 200 -13.24 -7.13 -21.81
C LEU A 200 -14.71 -7.12 -21.37
N ALA A 201 -15.63 -6.62 -22.18
CA ALA A 201 -17.06 -6.62 -21.85
C ALA A 201 -17.64 -8.04 -21.68
N THR A 202 -17.14 -9.00 -22.46
CA THR A 202 -17.50 -10.42 -22.38
C THR A 202 -16.89 -11.08 -21.15
N GLN A 203 -15.65 -10.75 -20.78
CA GLN A 203 -14.97 -11.28 -19.60
C GLN A 203 -15.48 -10.69 -18.27
N PHE A 204 -15.85 -9.40 -18.25
CA PHE A 204 -16.30 -8.68 -17.05
C PHE A 204 -17.82 -8.61 -16.90
N GLY A 205 -18.58 -9.07 -17.89
CA GLY A 205 -20.03 -8.87 -17.98
C GLY A 205 -20.35 -7.41 -18.36
N ALA A 206 -21.17 -7.24 -19.40
CA ALA A 206 -21.41 -5.95 -20.06
C ALA A 206 -21.83 -4.80 -19.13
N THR A 207 -22.51 -5.08 -18.00
CA THR A 207 -22.97 -4.07 -17.05
C THR A 207 -21.91 -3.61 -16.04
N ALA A 208 -20.92 -4.44 -15.70
CA ALA A 208 -19.86 -4.09 -14.76
C ALA A 208 -18.59 -3.53 -15.45
N ALA A 209 -18.44 -3.77 -16.75
CA ALA A 209 -17.30 -3.31 -17.54
C ALA A 209 -17.35 -1.80 -17.85
N VAL A 210 -18.56 -1.22 -18.01
CA VAL A 210 -18.72 0.17 -18.49
C VAL A 210 -18.13 1.22 -17.54
N PRO A 211 -18.31 1.16 -16.20
CA PRO A 211 -17.68 2.12 -15.29
C PRO A 211 -16.15 2.02 -15.28
N LEU A 212 -15.61 0.80 -15.43
CA LEU A 212 -14.18 0.50 -15.38
C LEU A 212 -13.47 0.91 -16.68
N LEU A 213 -14.11 0.71 -17.83
CA LEU A 213 -13.62 1.20 -19.12
C LEU A 213 -13.68 2.73 -19.22
N ARG A 214 -14.72 3.36 -18.66
CA ARG A 214 -14.81 4.83 -18.60
C ARG A 214 -13.74 5.45 -17.69
N SER A 215 -13.44 4.84 -16.54
CA SER A 215 -12.38 5.37 -15.65
C SER A 215 -10.99 5.27 -16.29
N LEU A 216 -10.73 4.21 -17.06
CA LEU A 216 -9.48 4.04 -17.81
C LEU A 216 -9.35 5.00 -19.00
N ALA A 217 -10.45 5.34 -19.67
CA ALA A 217 -10.47 6.32 -20.75
C ALA A 217 -10.25 7.76 -20.27
N VAL A 218 -10.75 8.10 -19.08
CA VAL A 218 -10.63 9.46 -18.51
C VAL A 218 -9.26 9.71 -17.86
N SER A 219 -8.61 8.68 -17.32
CA SER A 219 -7.31 8.79 -16.61
C SER A 219 -6.09 9.07 -17.52
N GLY A 220 -6.29 9.49 -18.77
CA GLY A 220 -5.23 9.77 -19.76
C GLY A 220 -5.26 11.17 -20.38
N GLY A 221 -6.18 12.05 -19.97
CA GLY A 221 -6.21 13.45 -20.39
C GLY A 221 -5.59 14.34 -19.32
N GLY A 222 -4.27 14.53 -19.37
CA GLY A 222 -3.50 15.38 -18.47
C GLY A 222 -2.00 15.17 -18.66
#